data_AF-A0A9P7WVF1-F1
#
_entry.id   AF-A0A9P7WVF1-F1
#
_cell.length_a   1.000
_cell.length_b   1.000
_cell.length_c   1.000
_cell.angle_alpha   90.00
_cell.angle_beta   90.00
_cell.angle_gamma   90.00
#
_symmetry.space_group_name_H-M   'P 1'
#
loop_
_entity.id
_entity.type
_entity.pdbx_description
1 polymer ?
#
loop_
_entity_poly.entity_id
_entity_poly.type
_entity_poly.pdbx_seq_one_letter_code
_entity_poly.pdbx_strand_id
1 'polypeptide(L)'
;MVNVRSLTLHDFRWLGTTSQTRICEAICSTPSFTSLTALAIQGRDFFQSRRHSDCDFQLSLILRHQPLLERLELRSGNWDLERWILPTDVPHLTHLMSRPEEAKALVPGRPITSLVLGNILAMPDQDFWEALTMSTSRIDILKVEILECEVLLPFLQLLSINLQDVQELILDGAGYEHLPTVRA
;
A
#
# COMPACT_ATOMS: atom_id res chain seq x y z
N MET A 1 21.40 6.36 22.02
CA MET A 1 20.19 5.67 21.52
C MET A 1 19.92 6.17 20.11
N VAL A 2 19.82 5.29 19.13
CA VAL A 2 19.44 5.66 17.76
C VAL A 2 17.91 5.73 17.71
N ASN A 3 17.35 6.85 17.26
CA ASN A 3 15.91 7.02 17.08
C ASN A 3 15.59 6.89 15.58
N VAL A 4 15.23 5.68 15.16
CA VAL A 4 14.85 5.41 13.77
C VAL A 4 13.38 5.80 13.60
N ARG A 5 13.11 6.83 12.79
CA ARG A 5 11.73 7.28 12.49
C ARG A 5 11.17 6.73 11.19
N SER A 6 12.06 6.41 10.25
CA SER A 6 11.71 5.89 8.93
C SER A 6 12.63 4.73 8.60
N LEU A 7 12.04 3.66 8.07
CA LEU A 7 12.72 2.47 7.64
C LEU A 7 12.38 2.19 6.17
N THR A 8 13.40 1.90 5.37
CA THR A 8 13.23 1.46 3.99
C THR A 8 13.82 0.08 3.81
N LEU A 9 13.01 -0.86 3.36
CA LEU A 9 13.38 -2.24 3.08
C LEU A 9 13.43 -2.43 1.56
N HIS A 10 14.65 -2.52 1.03
CA HIS A 10 14.88 -2.86 -0.37
C HIS A 10 15.03 -4.36 -0.53
N ASP A 11 14.31 -4.92 -1.49
CA ASP A 11 14.54 -6.28 -1.97
C ASP A 11 14.44 -7.36 -0.88
N PHE A 12 13.68 -7.06 0.17
CA PHE A 12 13.48 -7.91 1.34
C PHE A 12 12.95 -9.31 0.97
N ARG A 13 12.10 -9.38 -0.07
CA ARG A 13 11.53 -10.64 -0.57
C ARG A 13 12.55 -11.59 -1.20
N TRP A 14 13.71 -11.07 -1.59
CA TRP A 14 14.75 -11.84 -2.28
C TRP A 14 15.74 -12.50 -1.31
N LEU A 15 15.62 -12.22 -0.03
CA LEU A 15 16.43 -12.86 1.00
C LEU A 15 15.95 -14.29 1.25
N GLY A 16 16.87 -15.18 1.65
CA GLY A 16 16.49 -16.49 2.16
C GLY A 16 15.70 -16.36 3.47
N THR A 17 14.78 -17.28 3.73
CA THR A 17 13.83 -17.25 4.87
C THR A 17 14.50 -16.96 6.21
N THR A 18 15.66 -17.57 6.50
CA THR A 18 16.42 -17.32 7.74
C THR A 18 16.88 -15.86 7.89
N SER A 19 17.40 -15.26 6.81
CA SER A 19 17.85 -13.86 6.81
C SER A 19 16.65 -12.92 7.01
N GLN A 20 15.55 -13.27 6.36
CA GLN A 20 14.26 -12.61 6.42
C GLN A 20 13.69 -12.60 7.84
N THR A 21 13.70 -13.75 8.53
CA THR A 21 13.28 -13.88 9.94
C THR A 21 14.17 -13.03 10.86
N ARG A 22 15.49 -13.08 10.69
CA ARG A 22 16.42 -12.30 11.52
C ARG A 22 16.21 -10.79 11.38
N ILE A 23 15.96 -10.32 10.15
CA ILE A 23 15.65 -8.91 9.91
C ILE A 23 14.30 -8.55 10.56
N CYS A 24 13.29 -9.41 10.41
CA CYS A 24 12.01 -9.20 11.07
C CYS A 24 12.15 -9.11 12.60
N GLU A 25 12.89 -10.02 13.23
CA GLU A 25 13.18 -10.00 14.67
C GLU A 25 13.90 -8.71 15.08
N ALA A 26 14.90 -8.29 14.31
CA ALA A 26 15.62 -7.05 14.56
C ALA A 26 14.69 -5.83 14.49
N ILE A 27 13.83 -5.74 13.46
CA ILE A 27 12.86 -4.65 13.28
C ILE A 27 11.82 -4.65 14.40
N CYS A 28 11.26 -5.82 14.75
CA CYS A 28 10.30 -5.94 15.84
C CYS A 28 10.90 -5.57 17.21
N SER A 29 12.23 -5.65 17.35
CA SER A 29 12.96 -5.24 18.55
C SER A 29 13.32 -3.75 18.56
N THR A 30 13.11 -3.02 17.45
CA THR A 30 13.32 -1.57 17.42
C THR A 30 12.15 -0.80 18.03
N PRO A 31 12.37 0.36 18.68
CA PRO A 31 11.31 1.27 19.05
C PRO A 31 10.43 1.61 17.84
N SER A 32 9.14 1.80 18.08
CA SER A 32 8.18 2.03 17.00
C SER A 32 8.59 3.19 16.10
N PHE A 33 8.66 2.94 14.79
CA PHE A 33 8.86 3.98 13.78
C PHE A 33 7.53 4.44 13.19
N THR A 34 7.51 5.64 12.61
CA THR A 34 6.30 6.24 12.06
C THR A 34 6.18 6.04 10.55
N SER A 35 7.25 5.62 9.88
CA SER A 35 7.27 5.44 8.42
C SER A 35 7.98 4.15 8.00
N LEU A 36 7.34 3.39 7.11
CA LEU A 36 7.89 2.20 6.46
C LEU A 36 7.71 2.28 4.95
N THR A 37 8.79 2.04 4.22
CA THR A 37 8.75 1.79 2.78
C THR A 37 9.28 0.39 2.51
N ALA A 38 8.45 -0.49 1.96
CA ALA A 38 8.86 -1.80 1.48
C ALA A 38 8.88 -1.78 -0.05
N LEU A 39 10.08 -1.88 -0.63
CA LEU A 39 10.30 -1.92 -2.06
C LEU A 39 10.73 -3.32 -2.49
N ALA A 40 9.98 -3.92 -3.42
CA ALA A 40 10.42 -5.10 -4.14
C ALA A 40 10.75 -4.69 -5.58
N ILE A 41 12.03 -4.66 -5.96
CA ILE A 41 12.41 -4.37 -7.34
C ILE A 41 12.12 -5.63 -8.16
N GLN A 42 11.22 -5.53 -9.15
CA GLN A 42 10.89 -6.61 -10.06
C GLN A 42 11.69 -6.46 -11.36
N GLY A 43 12.44 -7.50 -11.74
CA GLY A 43 12.89 -7.66 -13.13
C GLY A 43 11.70 -7.95 -14.04
N ARG A 44 11.72 -7.48 -15.29
CA ARG A 44 10.60 -7.54 -16.26
C ARG A 44 10.01 -8.94 -16.48
N ASP A 45 10.75 -10.00 -16.18
CA ASP A 45 10.37 -11.39 -16.51
C ASP A 45 9.65 -12.16 -15.38
N PHE A 46 9.33 -11.52 -14.26
CA PHE A 46 8.94 -12.24 -13.03
C PHE A 46 7.47 -12.15 -12.61
N PHE A 47 6.59 -11.57 -13.44
CA PHE A 47 5.13 -11.49 -13.16
C PHE A 47 4.46 -12.86 -12.91
N GLN A 48 5.16 -13.99 -13.11
CA GLN A 48 4.62 -15.35 -12.99
C GLN A 48 5.28 -16.22 -11.91
N SER A 49 6.30 -15.71 -11.19
CA SER A 49 7.19 -16.58 -10.41
C SER A 49 7.02 -16.42 -8.89
N ARG A 50 6.20 -17.34 -8.34
CA ARG A 50 6.07 -17.78 -6.93
C ARG A 50 5.43 -16.81 -5.93
N ARG A 51 4.35 -17.31 -5.30
CA ARG A 51 3.82 -16.82 -4.02
C ARG A 51 4.91 -16.96 -2.96
N HIS A 52 5.45 -15.84 -2.48
CA HIS A 52 6.40 -15.82 -1.37
C HIS A 52 5.64 -15.60 -0.06
N SER A 53 4.78 -16.57 0.31
CA SER A 53 3.92 -16.49 1.50
C SER A 53 4.69 -16.15 2.78
N ASP A 54 5.94 -16.58 2.88
CA ASP A 54 6.79 -16.36 4.05
C ASP A 54 7.19 -14.88 4.18
N CYS A 55 7.38 -14.17 3.05
CA CYS A 55 7.68 -12.74 3.07
C CYS A 55 6.46 -11.92 3.48
N ASP A 56 5.27 -12.30 3.00
CA ASP A 56 4.01 -11.63 3.32
C ASP A 56 3.70 -11.78 4.81
N PHE A 57 3.92 -13.00 5.35
CA PHE A 57 3.83 -13.26 6.79
C PHE A 57 4.79 -12.36 7.60
N GLN A 58 6.05 -12.24 7.19
CA GLN A 58 7.02 -11.42 7.91
C GLN A 58 6.73 -9.93 7.83
N LEU A 59 6.28 -9.42 6.68
CA LEU A 59 5.82 -8.04 6.59
C LEU A 59 4.65 -7.79 7.54
N SER A 60 3.67 -8.70 7.58
CA SER A 60 2.56 -8.58 8.53
C SER A 60 3.03 -8.57 9.98
N LEU A 61 4.05 -9.36 10.32
CA LEU A 61 4.62 -9.42 11.66
C LEU A 61 5.31 -8.09 12.02
N ILE A 62 6.03 -7.48 11.07
CA ILE A 62 6.59 -6.14 11.23
C ILE A 62 5.46 -5.15 11.51
N LEU A 63 4.43 -5.08 10.65
CA LEU A 63 3.32 -4.14 10.79
C LEU A 63 2.64 -4.25 12.17
N ARG A 64 2.42 -5.48 12.67
CA ARG A 64 1.84 -5.71 14.01
C ARG A 64 2.68 -5.18 15.16
N HIS A 65 4.00 -5.16 15.03
CA HIS A 65 4.92 -4.67 16.06
C HIS A 65 5.20 -3.16 15.94
N GLN A 66 4.55 -2.46 15.01
CA GLN A 66 4.75 -1.04 14.75
C GLN A 66 3.45 -0.26 14.98
N PRO A 67 2.97 -0.17 16.24
CA PRO A 67 1.67 0.44 16.54
C PRO A 67 1.62 1.95 16.23
N LEU A 68 2.77 2.62 16.20
CA LEU A 68 2.89 4.05 15.88
C LEU A 68 3.13 4.32 14.38
N LEU A 69 2.99 3.31 13.51
CA LEU A 69 3.19 3.49 12.09
C LEU A 69 2.07 4.39 11.53
N GLU A 70 2.46 5.52 10.95
CA GLU A 70 1.55 6.50 10.35
C GLU A 70 1.60 6.48 8.82
N ARG A 71 2.75 6.08 8.25
CA ARG A 71 3.01 6.03 6.81
C ARG A 71 3.51 4.66 6.39
N LEU A 72 2.82 4.05 5.43
CA LEU A 72 3.22 2.79 4.81
C LEU A 72 3.26 2.94 3.28
N GLU A 73 4.39 2.58 2.68
CA GLU A 73 4.54 2.54 1.23
C GLU A 73 4.97 1.13 0.78
N LEU A 74 4.07 0.43 0.09
CA LEU A 74 4.28 -0.88 -0.50
C LEU A 74 4.51 -0.71 -2.00
N ARG A 75 5.78 -0.65 -2.39
CA ARG A 75 6.18 -0.40 -3.77
C ARG A 75 6.56 -1.71 -4.47
N SER A 76 5.98 -1.93 -5.64
CA SER A 76 6.38 -2.97 -6.60
C SER A 76 6.37 -4.42 -6.08
N GLY A 77 5.45 -4.75 -5.16
CA GLY A 77 5.19 -6.12 -4.68
C GLY A 77 3.77 -6.57 -4.99
N ASN A 78 3.52 -7.88 -4.95
CA ASN A 78 2.18 -8.45 -4.78
C ASN A 78 2.18 -9.02 -3.37
N TRP A 79 1.70 -8.24 -2.40
CA TRP A 79 1.75 -8.61 -0.99
C TRP A 79 0.39 -9.19 -0.60
N ASP A 80 0.33 -10.50 -0.33
CA ASP A 80 -0.93 -11.14 0.10
C ASP A 80 -1.17 -10.85 1.59
N LEU A 81 -1.56 -9.61 1.90
CA LEU A 81 -1.76 -9.15 3.28
C LEU A 81 -3.12 -9.53 3.86
N GLU A 82 -4.12 -9.81 3.02
CA GLU A 82 -5.50 -10.09 3.41
C GLU A 82 -5.61 -11.21 4.45
N ARG A 83 -4.70 -12.20 4.37
CA ARG A 83 -4.68 -13.35 5.27
C ARG A 83 -3.99 -13.09 6.61
N TRP A 84 -3.19 -12.03 6.69
CA TRP A 84 -2.21 -11.86 7.76
C TRP A 84 -2.35 -10.56 8.53
N ILE A 85 -3.15 -9.61 8.06
CA ILE A 85 -3.35 -8.35 8.75
C ILE A 85 -4.76 -8.24 9.33
N LEU A 86 -4.84 -7.82 10.59
CA LEU A 86 -6.11 -7.55 11.27
C LEU A 86 -6.41 -6.06 11.20
N PRO A 87 -7.68 -5.63 11.22
CA PRO A 87 -8.04 -4.19 11.23
C PRO A 87 -7.43 -3.41 12.39
N THR A 88 -7.11 -4.07 13.50
CA THR A 88 -6.47 -3.48 14.69
C THR A 88 -4.97 -3.26 14.54
N ASP A 89 -4.34 -3.85 13.53
CA ASP A 89 -2.91 -3.67 13.27
C ASP A 89 -2.66 -2.28 12.66
N VAL A 90 -1.55 -1.64 13.01
CA VAL A 90 -1.18 -0.27 12.57
C VAL A 90 -2.35 0.74 12.73
N PRO A 91 -2.89 0.93 13.94
CA PRO A 91 -4.12 1.70 14.17
C PRO A 91 -3.99 3.20 13.86
N HIS A 92 -2.76 3.71 13.72
CA HIS A 92 -2.46 5.10 13.42
C HIS A 92 -2.08 5.33 11.95
N LEU A 93 -2.26 4.34 11.08
CA LEU A 93 -1.95 4.45 9.66
C LEU A 93 -2.85 5.51 9.02
N THR A 94 -2.25 6.61 8.56
CA THR A 94 -2.95 7.75 7.94
C THR A 94 -2.58 7.92 6.48
N HIS A 95 -1.37 7.50 6.08
CA HIS A 95 -0.88 7.54 4.72
C HIS A 95 -0.53 6.13 4.22
N LEU A 96 -1.16 5.74 3.11
CA LEU A 96 -0.92 4.45 2.46
C LEU A 96 -0.59 4.65 0.99
N MET A 97 0.52 4.07 0.53
CA MET A 97 0.81 3.84 -0.88
C MET A 97 0.87 2.34 -1.15
N SER A 98 0.03 1.81 -2.03
CA SER A 98 0.03 0.37 -2.36
C SER A 98 -0.74 0.11 -3.66
N ARG A 99 -0.88 -1.16 -4.08
CA ARG A 99 -1.84 -1.53 -5.12
C ARG A 99 -3.25 -1.64 -4.52
N PRO A 100 -4.30 -1.72 -5.36
CA PRO A 100 -5.68 -1.88 -4.89
C PRO A 100 -5.87 -3.09 -3.96
N GLU A 101 -5.23 -4.22 -4.23
CA GLU A 101 -5.39 -5.45 -3.45
C GLU A 101 -4.86 -5.30 -2.02
N GLU A 102 -3.69 -4.66 -1.85
CA GLU A 102 -3.18 -4.39 -0.51
C GLU A 102 -3.99 -3.30 0.21
N ALA A 103 -4.46 -2.28 -0.51
CA ALA A 103 -5.30 -1.24 0.05
C ALA A 103 -6.64 -1.82 0.56
N LYS A 104 -7.24 -2.77 -0.16
CA LYS A 104 -8.44 -3.50 0.28
C LYS A 104 -8.24 -4.15 1.65
N ALA A 105 -7.05 -4.69 1.94
CA ALA A 105 -6.74 -5.29 3.24
C ALA A 105 -6.35 -4.24 4.31
N LEU A 106 -5.70 -3.15 3.91
CA LEU A 106 -5.09 -2.17 4.81
C LEU A 106 -5.98 -0.98 5.15
N VAL A 107 -6.99 -0.61 4.36
CA VAL A 107 -7.84 0.54 4.68
C VAL A 107 -8.85 0.27 5.81
N PRO A 108 -9.54 -0.89 5.87
CA PRO A 108 -10.58 -1.11 6.86
C PRO A 108 -10.11 -0.91 8.31
N GLY A 109 -10.84 -0.09 9.06
CA GLY A 109 -10.58 0.16 10.48
C GLY A 109 -9.49 1.19 10.79
N ARG A 110 -8.87 1.82 9.77
CA ARG A 110 -7.77 2.78 9.97
C ARG A 110 -8.13 4.19 9.49
N PRO A 111 -7.51 5.23 10.06
CA PRO A 111 -7.80 6.62 9.75
C PRO A 111 -7.06 7.09 8.48
N ILE A 112 -7.27 6.43 7.34
CA ILE A 112 -6.60 6.77 6.09
C ILE A 112 -7.11 8.12 5.59
N THR A 113 -6.20 9.10 5.50
CA THR A 113 -6.48 10.46 4.98
C THR A 113 -5.80 10.70 3.63
N SER A 114 -4.74 9.94 3.34
CA SER A 114 -4.01 10.01 2.08
C SER A 114 -3.75 8.60 1.54
N LEU A 115 -4.33 8.32 0.38
CA LEU A 115 -4.20 7.04 -0.32
C LEU A 115 -3.55 7.25 -1.68
N VAL A 116 -2.49 6.51 -1.96
CA VAL A 116 -1.82 6.46 -3.25
C VAL A 116 -1.97 5.06 -3.83
N LEU A 117 -2.76 4.90 -4.88
CA LEU A 117 -2.92 3.64 -5.59
C LEU A 117 -1.89 3.57 -6.71
N GLY A 118 -0.88 2.72 -6.53
CA GLY A 118 0.19 2.52 -7.50
C GLY A 118 -0.01 1.28 -8.36
N ASN A 119 0.55 1.30 -9.57
CA ASN A 119 0.59 0.14 -10.49
C ASN A 119 -0.80 -0.46 -10.76
N ILE A 120 -1.80 0.36 -11.06
CA ILE A 120 -3.12 -0.15 -11.46
C ILE A 120 -2.98 -0.81 -12.84
N LEU A 121 -3.03 -2.15 -12.84
CA LEU A 121 -2.99 -3.00 -14.04
C LEU A 121 -4.39 -3.54 -14.43
N ALA A 122 -5.33 -3.49 -13.50
CA ALA A 122 -6.69 -3.97 -13.69
C ALA A 122 -7.66 -3.09 -12.89
N MET A 123 -8.93 -3.15 -13.26
CA MET A 123 -9.98 -2.41 -12.58
C MET A 123 -10.24 -3.00 -11.19
N PRO A 124 -10.26 -2.17 -10.12
CA PRO A 124 -10.66 -2.65 -8.82
C PRO A 124 -12.11 -3.15 -8.82
N ASP A 125 -12.35 -4.22 -8.07
CA ASP A 125 -13.67 -4.82 -7.89
C ASP A 125 -14.54 -4.03 -6.90
N GLN A 126 -15.80 -4.47 -6.74
CA GLN A 126 -16.74 -3.84 -5.82
C GLN A 126 -16.25 -3.89 -4.36
N ASP A 127 -15.68 -5.02 -3.95
CA ASP A 127 -15.19 -5.22 -2.60
C ASP A 127 -14.06 -4.23 -2.24
N PHE A 128 -13.21 -3.86 -3.21
CA PHE A 128 -12.20 -2.81 -3.01
C PHE A 128 -12.86 -1.48 -2.64
N TRP A 129 -13.89 -1.07 -3.37
CA TRP A 129 -14.60 0.18 -3.10
C TRP A 129 -15.28 0.15 -1.73
N GLU A 130 -15.91 -0.97 -1.37
CA GLU A 130 -16.49 -1.16 -0.05
C GLU A 130 -15.43 -1.06 1.05
N ALA A 131 -14.27 -1.67 0.87
CA ALA A 131 -13.16 -1.58 1.82
C ALA A 131 -12.67 -0.15 2.05
N LEU A 132 -12.66 0.70 1.00
CA LEU A 132 -12.29 2.11 1.17
C LEU A 132 -13.27 2.88 2.06
N THR A 133 -14.57 2.55 1.99
CA THR A 133 -15.59 3.17 2.86
C THR A 133 -15.46 2.77 4.33
N MET A 134 -14.69 1.71 4.62
CA MET A 134 -14.43 1.24 5.99
C MET A 134 -13.26 1.96 6.67
N SER A 135 -12.67 2.97 6.03
CA SER A 135 -11.74 3.89 6.71
C SER A 135 -12.44 4.58 7.89
N THR A 136 -11.75 4.73 9.01
CA THR A 136 -12.28 5.47 10.18
C THR A 136 -12.14 6.98 10.03
N SER A 137 -11.60 7.45 8.92
CA SER A 137 -11.48 8.85 8.55
C SER A 137 -11.81 9.06 7.08
N ARG A 138 -12.18 10.29 6.73
CA ARG A 138 -12.37 10.69 5.34
C ARG A 138 -11.03 10.63 4.61
N ILE A 139 -11.02 10.02 3.41
CA ILE A 139 -9.86 10.05 2.52
C ILE A 139 -9.87 11.39 1.80
N ASP A 140 -9.02 12.32 2.25
CA ASP A 140 -8.94 13.66 1.69
C ASP A 140 -8.17 13.67 0.36
N ILE A 141 -7.07 12.90 0.29
CA ILE A 141 -6.19 12.85 -0.88
C ILE A 141 -6.21 11.43 -1.45
N LEU A 142 -6.64 11.32 -2.70
CA LEU A 142 -6.50 10.10 -3.49
C LEU A 142 -5.58 10.37 -4.68
N LYS A 143 -4.37 9.80 -4.66
CA LYS A 143 -3.49 9.76 -5.83
C LYS A 143 -3.61 8.40 -6.51
N VAL A 144 -3.62 8.41 -7.83
CA VAL A 144 -3.68 7.19 -8.64
C VAL A 144 -2.58 7.24 -9.68
N GLU A 145 -1.66 6.28 -9.60
CA GLU A 145 -0.57 6.10 -10.54
C GLU A 145 -0.93 5.01 -11.56
N ILE A 146 -1.26 5.46 -12.76
CA ILE A 146 -1.80 4.62 -13.84
C ILE A 146 -0.68 4.29 -14.81
N LEU A 147 -0.52 2.99 -15.09
CA LEU A 147 0.43 2.50 -16.08
C LEU A 147 -0.19 2.35 -17.47
N GLU A 148 -1.51 2.10 -17.54
CA GLU A 148 -2.24 1.84 -18.79
C GLU A 148 -3.44 2.78 -18.96
N CYS A 149 -3.41 3.62 -20.01
CA CYS A 149 -4.45 4.62 -20.28
C CYS A 149 -5.85 4.03 -20.53
N GLU A 150 -5.95 2.79 -21.01
CA GLU A 150 -7.24 2.14 -21.29
C GLU A 150 -8.08 1.93 -20.02
N VAL A 151 -7.43 1.86 -18.87
CA VAL A 151 -8.06 1.68 -17.56
C VAL A 151 -8.53 3.02 -16.96
N LEU A 152 -7.95 4.15 -17.38
CA LEU A 152 -8.17 5.47 -16.77
C LEU A 152 -9.64 5.91 -16.80
N LEU A 153 -10.26 5.92 -17.99
CA LEU A 153 -11.62 6.48 -18.12
C LEU A 153 -12.67 5.67 -17.32
N PRO A 154 -12.75 4.33 -17.46
CA PRO A 154 -13.72 3.60 -16.66
C PRO A 154 -13.34 3.60 -15.17
N PHE A 155 -12.06 3.75 -14.80
CA PHE A 155 -11.65 3.93 -13.40
C PHE A 155 -12.17 5.25 -12.81
N LEU A 156 -12.08 6.36 -13.56
CA LEU A 156 -12.66 7.64 -13.16
C LEU A 156 -14.18 7.57 -13.01
N GLN A 157 -14.87 6.81 -13.87
CA GLN A 157 -16.31 6.59 -13.73
C GLN A 157 -16.64 5.87 -12.42
N LEU A 158 -15.89 4.80 -12.09
CA LEU A 158 -16.08 4.09 -10.83
C LEU A 158 -15.75 4.97 -9.61
N LEU A 159 -14.71 5.79 -9.70
CA LEU A 159 -14.39 6.77 -8.64
C LEU A 159 -15.55 7.72 -8.38
N SER A 160 -16.14 8.28 -9.44
CA SER A 160 -17.25 9.23 -9.31
C SER A 160 -18.51 8.61 -8.68
N ILE A 161 -18.68 7.30 -8.82
CA ILE A 161 -19.80 6.55 -8.24
C ILE A 161 -19.54 6.21 -6.78
N ASN A 162 -18.32 5.74 -6.47
CA ASN A 162 -18.01 5.10 -5.19
C ASN A 162 -17.36 6.03 -4.15
N LEU A 163 -16.74 7.13 -4.56
CA LEU A 163 -16.06 8.07 -3.67
C LEU A 163 -16.61 9.49 -3.88
N GLN A 164 -17.56 9.89 -3.04
CA GLN A 164 -18.21 11.20 -3.13
C GLN A 164 -17.49 12.31 -2.33
N ASP A 165 -16.53 11.94 -1.48
CA ASP A 165 -15.93 12.84 -0.49
C ASP A 165 -14.41 12.99 -0.62
N VAL A 166 -13.80 12.75 -1.78
CA VAL A 166 -12.36 13.03 -1.96
C VAL A 166 -12.15 14.53 -2.19
N GLN A 167 -11.27 15.18 -1.42
CA GLN A 167 -10.97 16.62 -1.60
C GLN A 167 -10.00 16.86 -2.75
N GLU A 168 -9.02 15.97 -2.93
CA GLU A 168 -8.01 16.08 -3.97
C GLU A 168 -7.83 14.73 -4.67
N LEU A 169 -8.14 14.69 -5.96
CA LEU A 169 -7.83 13.57 -6.85
C LEU A 169 -6.58 13.92 -7.67
N ILE A 170 -5.55 13.09 -7.60
CA ILE A 170 -4.31 13.27 -8.37
C ILE A 170 -4.16 12.08 -9.30
N LEU A 171 -4.11 12.34 -10.60
CA LEU A 171 -3.87 11.32 -11.61
C LEU A 171 -2.45 11.50 -12.13
N ASP A 172 -1.63 10.47 -11.97
CA ASP A 172 -0.23 10.44 -12.39
C ASP A 172 -0.03 9.27 -13.36
N GLY A 173 0.47 9.54 -14.56
CA GLY A 173 0.71 8.49 -15.55
C GLY A 173 2.20 8.35 -15.77
N ALA A 174 2.76 7.22 -15.36
CA ALA A 174 4.17 6.95 -15.61
C ALA A 174 4.39 6.80 -17.12
N GLY A 175 5.07 7.80 -17.72
CA GLY A 175 5.36 7.83 -19.16
C GLY A 175 4.54 8.81 -19.98
N TYR A 176 3.64 9.59 -19.36
CA TYR A 176 2.83 10.59 -20.05
C TYR A 176 3.08 11.97 -19.45
N GLU A 177 3.88 12.81 -20.13
CA GLU A 177 4.23 14.17 -19.69
C GLU A 177 3.03 15.14 -19.62
N HIS A 178 1.80 14.70 -19.93
CA HIS A 178 0.64 15.57 -20.15
C HIS A 178 -0.69 15.04 -19.59
N LEU A 179 -0.70 14.32 -18.46
CA LEU A 179 -1.97 14.09 -17.78
C LEU A 179 -2.37 15.31 -16.93
N PRO A 180 -3.60 15.82 -17.08
CA PRO A 180 -4.06 16.95 -16.28
C PRO A 180 -4.22 16.52 -14.82
N THR A 181 -3.72 17.33 -13.89
CA THR A 181 -4.14 17.26 -12.49
C THR A 181 -5.60 17.69 -12.42
N VAL A 182 -6.51 16.74 -12.20
CA VAL A 182 -7.96 17.01 -12.07
C VAL A 182 -8.27 17.23 -10.60
N ARG A 183 -8.39 18.48 -10.16
CA ARG A 183 -8.97 18.80 -8.85
C ARG A 183 -10.48 18.60 -8.95
N ALA A 184 -11.01 17.66 -8.17
CA ALA A 184 -12.45 17.42 -8.03
C ALA A 184 -13.13 18.58 -7.29
#